data_AF-A0A951SWA8-F1
#
_entry.id   AF-A0A951SWA8-F1
#
_cell.length_a   1.000
_cell.length_b   1.000
_cell.length_c   1.000
_cell.angle_alpha   90.00
_cell.angle_beta   90.00
_cell.angle_gamma   90.00
#
_symmetry.space_group_name_H-M   'P 1'
#
loop_
_entity.id
_entity.type
_entity.pdbx_description
1 polymer ?
#
loop_
_entity_poly.entity_id
_entity_poly.type
_entity_poly.pdbx_seq_one_letter_code
_entity_poly.pdbx_strand_id
1 'polypeptide(L)'
;LTFLVWGALHGFYLVVERSLKLYPKPNERLVVKMIRAVIVFHLVLLAWSFFRADSISAAFQMMQAIATSAATQNIKFAMKVEWLLAIVIAMHIYEYRPRWFVKVWQWRTFVLPAATVVIGFAILSFATASVPFIYFQF
;
A
#
# COMPACT_ATOMS: atom_id res chain seq x y z
N LEU A 1 23.01 -6.65 2.63
CA LEU A 1 22.96 -7.72 1.59
C LEU A 1 21.56 -7.88 0.99
N THR A 2 20.51 -7.82 1.80
CA THR A 2 19.10 -7.89 1.37
C THR A 2 18.71 -6.81 0.34
N PHE A 3 19.14 -5.56 0.54
CA PHE A 3 18.97 -4.47 -0.45
C PHE A 3 19.65 -4.72 -1.79
N LEU A 4 20.80 -5.42 -1.80
CA LEU A 4 21.48 -5.79 -3.05
C LEU A 4 20.65 -6.83 -3.82
N VAL A 5 20.06 -7.80 -3.12
CA VAL A 5 19.13 -8.79 -3.71
C VAL A 5 17.90 -8.10 -4.27
N TRP A 6 17.31 -7.14 -3.52
CA TRP A 6 16.19 -6.33 -3.99
C TRP A 6 16.54 -5.58 -5.28
N GLY A 7 17.67 -4.86 -5.31
CA GLY A 7 18.12 -4.13 -6.50
C GLY A 7 18.41 -5.06 -7.68
N ALA A 8 19.04 -6.21 -7.42
CA ALA A 8 19.33 -7.23 -8.43
C ALA A 8 18.05 -7.82 -9.04
N LEU A 9 17.02 -8.11 -8.23
CA LEU A 9 15.73 -8.60 -8.70
C LEU A 9 15.05 -7.59 -9.63
N HIS A 10 14.97 -6.31 -9.22
CA HIS A 10 14.40 -5.26 -10.06
C HIS A 10 15.17 -5.06 -11.37
N GLY A 11 16.51 -5.07 -11.30
CA GLY A 11 17.36 -5.03 -12.49
C GLY A 11 17.11 -6.22 -13.42
N PHE A 12 17.02 -7.43 -12.86
CA PHE A 12 16.71 -8.64 -13.60
C PHE A 12 15.34 -8.58 -14.28
N TYR A 13 14.30 -8.10 -13.57
CA TYR A 13 12.97 -7.93 -14.14
C TYR A 13 12.96 -6.99 -15.35
N LEU A 14 13.69 -5.87 -15.27
CA LEU A 14 13.84 -4.94 -16.39
C LEU A 14 14.60 -5.56 -17.57
N VAL A 15 15.66 -6.33 -17.31
CA VAL A 15 16.40 -7.05 -18.36
C VAL A 15 15.47 -8.04 -19.07
N VAL A 16 14.70 -8.82 -18.33
CA VAL A 16 13.73 -9.79 -18.89
C VAL A 16 12.65 -9.06 -19.70
N GLU A 17 12.04 -8.01 -19.14
CA GLU A 17 11.01 -7.22 -19.82
C GLU A 17 11.49 -6.69 -21.18
N ARG A 18 12.69 -6.08 -21.20
CA ARG A 18 13.29 -5.50 -22.42
C ARG A 18 13.68 -6.58 -23.42
N SER A 19 14.26 -7.69 -22.96
CA SER A 19 14.73 -8.78 -23.82
C SER A 19 13.57 -9.49 -24.51
N LEU A 20 12.47 -9.71 -23.79
CA LEU A 20 11.25 -10.33 -24.30
C LEU A 20 10.30 -9.32 -24.98
N LYS A 21 10.68 -8.03 -25.01
CA LYS A 21 9.88 -6.93 -25.59
C LYS A 21 8.44 -6.91 -25.08
N LEU A 22 8.25 -7.10 -23.77
CA LEU A 22 6.94 -7.21 -23.12
C LEU A 22 6.22 -5.86 -22.98
N TYR A 23 6.27 -5.01 -24.00
CA TYR A 23 5.67 -3.68 -23.98
C TYR A 23 4.13 -3.75 -24.06
N PRO A 24 3.40 -2.83 -23.41
CA PRO A 24 1.95 -2.78 -23.51
C PRO A 24 1.52 -2.43 -24.93
N LYS A 25 0.50 -3.13 -25.45
CA LYS A 25 -0.05 -2.87 -26.79
C LYS A 25 -1.36 -2.08 -26.67
N PRO A 26 -1.64 -1.13 -27.59
CA PRO A 26 -2.86 -0.30 -27.52
C PRO A 26 -4.15 -1.12 -27.51
N ASN A 27 -4.22 -2.16 -28.34
CA ASN A 27 -5.39 -3.04 -28.50
C ASN A 27 -5.26 -4.35 -27.70
N GLU A 28 -4.52 -4.34 -26.59
CA GLU A 28 -4.36 -5.53 -25.74
C GLU A 28 -5.68 -5.90 -25.06
N ARG A 29 -6.03 -7.19 -25.12
CA ARG A 29 -7.24 -7.73 -24.46
C ARG A 29 -7.18 -7.48 -22.95
N LEU A 30 -8.31 -7.17 -22.32
CA LEU A 30 -8.39 -6.89 -20.88
C LEU A 30 -7.77 -8.01 -20.03
N VAL A 31 -8.00 -9.27 -20.40
CA VAL A 31 -7.44 -10.44 -19.72
C VAL A 31 -5.91 -10.40 -19.70
N VAL A 32 -5.27 -10.00 -20.80
CA VAL A 32 -3.81 -9.92 -20.89
C VAL A 32 -3.29 -8.77 -20.02
N LYS A 33 -3.99 -7.62 -19.99
CA LYS A 33 -3.66 -6.50 -19.08
C LYS A 33 -3.73 -6.92 -17.62
N MET A 34 -4.78 -7.66 -17.24
CA MET A 34 -4.97 -8.16 -15.87
C MET A 34 -3.90 -9.17 -15.49
N ILE A 35 -3.60 -10.14 -16.34
CA ILE A 35 -2.52 -11.12 -16.11
C ILE A 35 -1.18 -10.40 -15.91
N ARG A 36 -0.87 -9.43 -16.77
CA ARG A 36 0.35 -8.64 -16.64
C ARG A 36 0.42 -7.88 -15.32
N ALA A 37 -0.68 -7.21 -14.92
CA ALA A 37 -0.75 -6.50 -13.66
C ALA A 37 -0.55 -7.43 -12.46
N VAL A 38 -1.20 -8.60 -12.47
CA VAL A 38 -1.04 -9.64 -11.44
C VAL A 38 0.41 -10.11 -11.36
N ILE A 39 1.06 -10.39 -12.49
CA ILE A 39 2.46 -10.82 -12.51
C ILE A 39 3.37 -9.76 -11.91
N VAL A 40 3.30 -8.52 -12.41
CA VAL A 40 4.14 -7.41 -11.93
C VAL A 40 3.90 -7.18 -10.44
N PHE A 41 2.64 -7.20 -10.00
CA PHE A 41 2.28 -7.04 -8.59
C PHE A 41 2.97 -8.09 -7.71
N HIS A 42 2.89 -9.38 -8.06
CA HIS A 42 3.52 -10.44 -7.27
C HIS A 42 5.06 -10.35 -7.29
N LEU A 43 5.66 -10.03 -8.43
CA LEU A 43 7.12 -9.84 -8.52
C LEU A 43 7.60 -8.69 -7.61
N VAL A 44 6.88 -7.58 -7.61
CA VAL A 44 7.20 -6.44 -6.75
C VAL A 44 6.99 -6.79 -5.28
N LEU A 45 5.92 -7.49 -4.91
CA LEU A 45 5.70 -7.95 -3.54
C LEU A 45 6.81 -8.90 -3.06
N LEU A 46 7.25 -9.82 -3.91
CA LEU A 46 8.37 -10.72 -3.60
C LEU A 46 9.66 -9.93 -3.38
N ALA A 47 9.97 -8.98 -4.28
CA ALA A 47 11.13 -8.11 -4.09
C ALA A 47 11.02 -7.31 -2.77
N TRP A 48 9.84 -6.79 -2.44
CA TRP A 48 9.61 -6.01 -1.22
C TRP A 48 9.88 -6.78 0.06
N SER A 49 9.72 -8.10 0.07
CA SER A 49 10.07 -8.93 1.23
C SER A 49 11.56 -8.82 1.58
N PHE A 50 12.45 -8.82 0.58
CA PHE A 50 13.89 -8.62 0.78
C PHE A 50 14.22 -7.19 1.18
N PHE A 51 13.48 -6.20 0.69
CA PHE A 51 13.69 -4.80 1.10
C PHE A 51 13.37 -4.58 2.59
N ARG A 52 12.35 -5.27 3.12
CA ARG A 52 11.90 -5.12 4.51
C ARG A 52 12.61 -6.02 5.51
N ALA A 53 13.09 -7.20 5.09
CA ALA A 53 13.62 -8.18 6.01
C ALA A 53 15.02 -7.82 6.53
N ASP A 54 15.27 -8.09 7.81
CA ASP A 54 16.56 -7.86 8.48
C ASP A 54 17.68 -8.80 7.95
N SER A 55 17.30 -9.90 7.31
CA SER A 55 18.24 -10.86 6.70
C SER A 55 17.61 -11.62 5.53
N ILE A 56 18.45 -12.25 4.70
CA ILE A 56 17.97 -13.10 3.60
C ILE A 56 17.15 -14.28 4.15
N SER A 57 17.59 -14.89 5.25
CA SER A 57 16.87 -15.99 5.88
C SER A 57 15.48 -15.54 6.35
N ALA A 58 15.39 -14.36 6.98
CA ALA A 58 14.11 -13.78 7.39
C ALA A 58 13.16 -13.53 6.20
N ALA A 59 13.67 -13.04 5.06
CA ALA A 59 12.86 -12.86 3.85
C ALA A 59 12.24 -14.20 3.36
N PHE A 60 13.03 -15.27 3.33
CA PHE A 60 12.52 -16.60 2.95
C PHE A 60 11.52 -17.15 3.97
N GLN A 61 11.74 -16.94 5.27
CA GLN A 61 10.77 -17.31 6.31
C GLN A 61 9.43 -16.58 6.13
N MET A 62 9.46 -15.28 5.79
CA MET A 62 8.26 -14.51 5.49
C MET A 62 7.49 -15.09 4.29
N MET A 63 8.20 -15.44 3.20
CA MET A 63 7.57 -16.07 2.04
C MET A 63 6.99 -17.45 2.37
N GLN A 64 7.71 -18.25 3.16
CA GLN A 64 7.24 -19.55 3.59
C GLN A 64 5.98 -19.43 4.44
N ALA A 65 5.92 -18.47 5.37
CA ALA A 65 4.76 -18.21 6.21
C ALA A 65 3.50 -17.82 5.40
N ILE A 66 3.67 -17.10 4.29
CA ILE A 66 2.58 -16.79 3.34
C ILE A 66 2.09 -18.08 2.67
N ALA A 67 2.99 -18.95 2.23
CA ALA A 67 2.64 -20.19 1.53
C ALA A 67 2.04 -21.28 2.45
N THR A 68 2.48 -21.36 3.70
CA THR A 68 2.06 -22.40 4.64
C THR A 68 0.85 -22.03 5.50
N SER A 69 0.19 -20.91 5.21
CA SER A 69 -1.03 -20.48 5.92
C SER A 69 -0.84 -20.35 7.45
N ALA A 70 0.36 -19.94 7.91
CA ALA A 70 0.62 -19.82 9.35
C ALA A 70 -0.09 -18.61 9.98
N ALA A 71 -0.72 -17.75 9.18
CA ALA A 71 -1.41 -16.56 9.62
C ALA A 71 -2.92 -16.79 9.84
N THR A 72 -3.31 -17.81 10.60
CA THR A 72 -4.55 -17.73 11.38
C THR A 72 -4.26 -16.95 12.65
N GLN A 73 -3.74 -15.72 12.50
CA GLN A 73 -3.77 -14.81 13.62
C GLN A 73 -5.23 -14.41 13.79
N ASN A 74 -5.75 -14.52 15.01
CA ASN A 74 -6.93 -13.77 15.40
C ASN A 74 -6.60 -12.32 15.10
N ILE A 75 -7.07 -11.80 13.96
CA ILE A 75 -6.95 -10.39 13.62
C ILE A 75 -7.84 -9.69 14.65
N LYS A 76 -7.25 -9.40 15.82
CA LYS A 76 -7.81 -8.48 16.77
C LYS A 76 -7.63 -7.14 16.11
N PHE A 77 -8.63 -6.72 15.33
CA PHE A 77 -8.78 -5.32 15.02
C PHE A 77 -8.74 -4.61 16.37
N ALA A 78 -7.67 -3.87 16.63
CA ALA A 78 -7.63 -3.01 17.80
C ALA A 78 -8.90 -2.17 17.70
N MET A 79 -9.73 -2.16 18.76
CA MET A 79 -11.11 -1.65 18.82
C MET A 79 -11.28 -0.20 18.30
N LYS A 80 -10.19 0.46 17.88
CA LYS A 80 -10.10 1.80 17.30
C LYS A 80 -9.93 1.85 15.77
N VAL A 81 -9.43 0.80 15.11
CA VAL A 81 -9.19 0.78 13.66
C VAL A 81 -10.50 0.81 12.87
N GLU A 82 -11.53 0.13 13.39
CA GLU A 82 -12.87 0.11 12.80
C GLU A 82 -13.50 1.51 12.77
N TRP A 83 -13.33 2.30 13.83
CA TRP A 83 -13.80 3.69 13.90
C TRP A 83 -13.07 4.61 12.92
N LEU A 84 -11.74 4.42 12.75
CA LEU A 84 -10.97 5.18 11.77
C LEU A 84 -11.44 4.88 10.34
N LEU A 85 -11.66 3.61 10.01
CA LEU A 85 -12.20 3.20 8.71
C LEU A 85 -13.61 3.78 8.50
N ALA A 86 -14.47 3.74 9.52
CA ALA A 86 -15.81 4.32 9.46
C ALA A 86 -15.78 5.84 9.20
N ILE A 87 -14.88 6.58 9.86
CA ILE A 87 -14.70 8.02 9.64
C ILE A 87 -14.21 8.31 8.22
N VAL A 88 -13.22 7.57 7.73
CA VAL A 88 -12.69 7.75 6.37
C VAL A 88 -13.77 7.47 5.32
N ILE A 89 -14.54 6.39 5.49
CA ILE A 89 -15.65 6.05 4.59
C ILE A 89 -16.74 7.13 4.66
N ALA A 90 -17.10 7.60 5.85
CA ALA A 90 -18.08 8.66 6.02
C ALA A 90 -17.64 9.98 5.34
N MET A 91 -16.37 10.35 5.47
CA MET A 91 -15.79 11.51 4.76
C MET A 91 -15.81 11.33 3.25
N HIS A 92 -15.45 10.15 2.76
CA HIS A 92 -15.45 9.87 1.33
C HIS A 92 -16.87 9.91 0.73
N ILE A 93 -17.86 9.36 1.44
CA ILE A 93 -19.27 9.45 1.06
C ILE A 93 -19.75 10.90 1.13
N TYR A 94 -19.35 11.66 2.14
CA TYR A 94 -19.68 13.08 2.28
C TYR A 94 -19.10 13.90 1.12
N GLU A 95 -17.88 13.60 0.68
CA GLU A 95 -17.22 14.29 -0.44
C GLU A 95 -17.89 13.99 -1.79
N TYR A 96 -18.37 12.75 -1.99
CA TYR A 96 -19.03 12.34 -3.24
C TYR A 96 -20.52 12.73 -3.32
N ARG A 97 -21.09 13.41 -2.31
CA ARG A 97 -22.48 13.87 -2.36
C ARG A 97 -22.65 14.90 -3.50
N PRO A 98 -23.72 14.77 -4.32
CA PRO A 98 -23.91 15.59 -5.51
C PRO A 98 -24.00 17.10 -5.16
N ARG A 99 -23.24 17.92 -5.89
CA ARG A 99 -23.03 19.39 -5.76
C ARG A 99 -24.30 20.28 -5.66
N TRP A 100 -25.48 19.72 -5.89
CA TRP A 100 -26.79 20.36 -5.97
C TRP A 100 -27.26 20.76 -4.56
N PHE A 101 -26.74 20.08 -3.52
CA PHE A 101 -26.97 20.39 -2.10
C PHE A 101 -26.03 21.47 -1.53
N VAL A 102 -24.99 21.91 -2.26
CA VAL A 102 -23.86 22.67 -1.67
C VAL A 102 -23.94 24.18 -1.93
N LYS A 103 -25.11 24.72 -2.27
CA LYS A 103 -25.30 26.17 -2.42
C LYS A 103 -25.29 26.92 -1.07
N VAL A 104 -25.41 26.21 0.05
CA VAL A 104 -25.64 26.81 1.39
C VAL A 104 -24.41 26.79 2.30
N TRP A 105 -23.33 26.08 1.97
CA TRP A 105 -22.28 25.79 2.97
C TRP A 105 -20.89 26.34 2.64
N GLN A 106 -20.75 27.66 2.73
CA GLN A 106 -19.49 28.41 2.60
C GLN A 106 -18.39 27.99 3.61
N TRP A 107 -18.75 27.30 4.69
CA TRP A 107 -17.80 26.81 5.71
C TRP A 107 -17.11 25.50 5.30
N ARG A 108 -17.54 24.84 4.22
CA ARG A 108 -16.99 23.53 3.78
C ARG A 108 -15.50 23.63 3.42
N THR A 109 -15.09 24.77 2.85
CA THR A 109 -13.69 25.06 2.53
C THR A 109 -12.80 25.17 3.76
N PHE A 110 -13.35 25.43 4.94
CA PHE A 110 -12.61 25.53 6.19
C PHE A 110 -12.75 24.28 7.06
N VAL A 111 -13.94 23.67 7.09
CA VAL A 111 -14.22 22.47 7.90
C VAL A 111 -13.44 21.25 7.40
N LEU A 112 -13.32 21.05 6.08
CA LEU A 112 -12.60 19.89 5.55
C LEU A 112 -11.09 19.96 5.85
N PRO A 113 -10.38 21.08 5.58
CA PRO A 113 -8.97 21.20 5.96
C PRO A 113 -8.76 21.17 7.48
N ALA A 114 -9.65 21.78 8.27
CA ALA A 114 -9.53 21.73 9.72
C ALA A 114 -9.70 20.28 10.24
N ALA A 115 -10.67 19.53 9.73
CA ALA A 115 -10.88 18.14 10.10
C ALA A 115 -9.71 17.24 9.68
N THR A 116 -9.13 17.45 8.49
CA THR A 116 -7.95 16.68 8.06
C THR A 116 -6.72 16.98 8.91
N VAL A 117 -6.51 18.24 9.31
CA VAL A 117 -5.42 18.61 10.22
C VAL A 117 -5.61 17.99 11.60
N VAL A 118 -6.83 18.06 12.17
CA VAL A 118 -7.14 17.46 13.47
C VAL A 118 -6.98 15.94 13.45
N ILE A 119 -7.47 15.27 12.40
CA ILE A 119 -7.31 13.82 12.24
C ILE A 119 -5.83 13.46 12.04
N GLY A 120 -5.10 14.23 11.24
CA GLY A 120 -3.66 14.07 11.07
C GLY A 120 -2.91 14.16 12.40
N PHE A 121 -3.22 15.18 13.22
CA PHE A 121 -2.67 15.32 14.56
C PHE A 121 -3.07 14.19 15.51
N ALA A 122 -4.32 13.73 15.46
CA ALA A 122 -4.77 12.59 16.25
C ALA A 122 -3.98 11.32 15.88
N ILE A 123 -3.82 11.04 14.58
CA ILE A 123 -3.00 9.91 14.09
C ILE A 123 -1.56 10.02 14.59
N LEU A 124 -0.95 11.21 14.52
CA LEU A 124 0.40 11.46 15.02
C LEU A 124 0.50 11.30 16.55
N SER A 125 -0.52 11.70 17.30
CA SER A 125 -0.55 11.61 18.77
C SER A 125 -0.69 10.16 19.25
N PHE A 126 -1.27 9.28 18.44
CA PHE A 126 -1.33 7.84 18.67
C PHE A 126 -0.18 7.07 18.02
N ALA A 127 0.72 7.73 17.28
CA ALA A 127 1.93 7.11 16.78
C ALA A 127 2.90 6.90 17.96
N THR A 128 2.77 5.76 18.63
CA THR A 128 3.54 5.41 19.83
C THR A 128 5.01 5.07 19.55
N ALA A 129 5.41 5.00 18.28
CA ALA A 129 6.78 4.78 17.87
C ALA A 129 7.15 5.74 16.74
N SER A 130 8.27 6.45 16.90
CA SER A 130 9.02 7.02 15.79
C SER A 130 9.57 5.86 14.96
N VAL A 131 8.74 5.30 14.09
CA VAL A 131 9.19 4.30 13.12
C VAL A 131 10.12 5.05 12.16
N PRO A 132 11.41 4.69 12.07
CA PRO A 132 12.30 5.32 11.11
C PRO A 132 11.68 5.18 9.73
N PHE A 133 11.67 6.27 8.97
CA PHE A 133 11.25 6.25 7.56
C PHE A 133 11.90 5.05 6.89
N ILE A 134 11.13 4.29 6.10
CA ILE A 134 11.50 2.97 5.57
C ILE A 134 12.89 2.98 4.88
N TYR A 135 13.34 4.12 4.38
CA TYR A 135 14.64 4.31 3.74
C TYR A 135 15.83 4.50 4.70
N PHE A 136 15.61 4.77 5.99
CA PHE A 136 16.66 5.00 7.00
C PHE A 136 16.81 3.82 7.97
N GLN A 137 16.44 2.61 7.54
CA GLN A 137 16.60 1.38 8.33
C GLN A 137 17.87 0.59 7.93
N PHE A 138 18.86 1.27 7.34
CA PHE A 138 20.15 0.69 6.99
C PHE A 138 21.20 0.90 8.09
#